data_AF-A0A1F9BXG9-F1
#
_entry.id   AF-A0A1F9BXG9-F1
#
_cell.length_a   1.000
_cell.length_b   1.000
_cell.length_c   1.000
_cell.angle_alpha   90.00
_cell.angle_beta   90.00
_cell.angle_gamma   90.00
#
_symmetry.space_group_name_H-M   'P 1'
#
loop_
_entity.id
_entity.type
_entity.pdbx_description
1 polymer ?
#
loop_
_entity_poly.entity_id
_entity_poly.type
_entity_poly.pdbx_seq_one_letter_code
_entity_poly.pdbx_strand_id
1 'polypeptide(L)'
;MGLLLAGPGAVTAQDQGYLTKMLIKSYDLLQAGKLDQAEKIYQEVLQKYPDQPLALNNMGALLVKKKDYQQALSYLEKALPKAAGYQVMVNQVCDVEGICMAFRPLDAVYGNQDLQPLIKLNVDLVRAKLEAEKGAK
;
A
#
# COMPACT_ATOMS: atom_id res chain seq x y z
N MET A 1 -16.91 33.57 5.62
CA MET A 1 -16.28 32.61 6.54
C MET A 1 -17.16 31.39 6.65
N GLY A 2 -16.91 30.35 5.84
CA GLY A 2 -17.60 29.08 5.94
C GLY A 2 -16.79 28.12 6.80
N LEU A 3 -17.32 27.71 7.94
CA LEU A 3 -16.76 26.63 8.75
C LEU A 3 -16.85 25.33 7.94
N LEU A 4 -15.71 24.84 7.47
CA LEU A 4 -15.58 23.44 7.04
C LEU A 4 -15.48 22.60 8.31
N LEU A 5 -16.54 21.86 8.61
CA LEU A 5 -16.53 20.78 9.60
C LEU A 5 -15.60 19.67 9.07
N ALA A 6 -14.34 19.72 9.49
CA ALA A 6 -13.40 18.64 9.34
C ALA A 6 -13.93 17.43 10.13
N GLY A 7 -14.47 16.43 9.43
CA GLY A 7 -14.81 15.14 10.05
C GLY A 7 -13.58 14.48 10.67
N PRO A 8 -13.75 13.53 11.61
CA PRO A 8 -12.65 12.79 12.22
C PRO A 8 -11.94 11.99 11.11
N GLY A 9 -10.82 12.51 10.62
CA GLY A 9 -10.09 11.99 9.46
C GLY A 9 -9.65 13.03 8.43
N ALA A 10 -9.97 14.32 8.61
CA ALA A 10 -9.49 15.37 7.71
C ALA A 10 -7.96 15.56 7.83
N VAL A 11 -7.23 14.94 6.90
CA VAL A 11 -5.80 15.19 6.69
C VAL A 11 -5.63 16.65 6.29
N THR A 12 -4.80 17.41 7.00
CA THR A 12 -4.53 18.81 6.64
C THR A 12 -3.82 18.87 5.28
N ALA A 13 -3.91 19.98 4.55
CA ALA A 13 -3.19 20.13 3.28
C ALA A 13 -1.66 19.90 3.43
N GLN A 14 -1.10 20.31 4.58
CA GLN A 14 0.30 20.06 4.93
C GLN A 14 0.57 18.58 5.20
N ASP A 15 -0.32 17.90 5.92
CA ASP A 15 -0.24 16.46 6.16
C ASP A 15 -0.38 15.65 4.86
N GLN A 16 -1.21 16.12 3.93
CA GLN A 16 -1.38 15.51 2.62
C GLN A 16 -0.11 15.62 1.80
N GLY A 17 0.56 16.78 1.79
CA GLY A 17 1.84 16.96 1.11
C GLY A 17 2.95 16.07 1.68
N TYR A 18 3.02 15.96 3.02
CA TYR A 18 3.95 15.03 3.69
C TYR A 18 3.66 13.58 3.30
N LEU A 19 2.39 13.16 3.39
CA LEU A 19 1.98 11.79 3.12
C LEU A 19 2.31 11.36 1.69
N THR A 20 1.91 12.17 0.70
CA THR A 20 2.19 11.89 -0.72
C THR A 20 3.68 11.76 -0.98
N LYS A 21 4.49 12.68 -0.44
CA LYS A 21 5.96 12.65 -0.60
C LYS A 21 6.57 11.38 -0.02
N MET A 22 6.15 10.98 1.17
CA MET A 22 6.68 9.78 1.83
C MET A 22 6.28 8.51 1.10
N LEU A 23 5.03 8.42 0.63
CA LEU A 23 4.55 7.25 -0.10
C LEU A 23 5.21 7.10 -1.48
N ILE A 24 5.47 8.21 -2.19
CA ILE A 24 6.24 8.17 -3.46
C ILE A 24 7.66 7.67 -3.17
N LYS A 25 8.32 8.26 -2.17
CA LYS A 25 9.70 7.88 -1.82
C LYS A 25 9.82 6.41 -1.43
N SER A 26 8.92 5.90 -0.59
CA SER A 26 8.95 4.49 -0.19
C SER A 26 8.64 3.54 -1.35
N TYR A 27 7.70 3.92 -2.23
CA TYR A 27 7.44 3.18 -3.46
C TYR A 27 8.68 3.10 -4.36
N ASP A 28 9.38 4.22 -4.58
CA ASP A 28 10.58 4.25 -5.41
C ASP A 28 11.72 3.41 -4.80
N LEU A 29 11.86 3.41 -3.47
CA LEU A 29 12.81 2.55 -2.75
C LEU A 29 12.46 1.07 -2.89
N LEU A 30 11.17 0.73 -2.81
CA LEU A 30 10.67 -0.64 -3.01
C LEU A 30 10.98 -1.12 -4.43
N GLN A 31 10.75 -0.27 -5.44
CA GLN A 31 11.10 -0.55 -6.84
C GLN A 31 12.60 -0.75 -7.04
N ALA A 32 13.42 0.03 -6.34
CA ALA A 32 14.87 -0.10 -6.37
C ALA A 32 15.43 -1.29 -5.57
N GLY A 33 14.56 -2.14 -4.99
CA GLY A 33 14.97 -3.28 -4.16
C GLY A 33 15.56 -2.89 -2.79
N LYS A 34 15.46 -1.62 -2.39
CA LYS A 34 15.95 -1.11 -1.11
C LYS A 34 14.93 -1.36 0.00
N LEU A 35 14.64 -2.63 0.26
CA LEU A 35 13.51 -3.07 1.07
C LEU A 35 13.52 -2.47 2.48
N ASP A 36 14.65 -2.49 3.19
CA ASP A 36 14.69 -1.99 4.58
C ASP A 36 14.48 -0.47 4.68
N GLN A 37 14.93 0.28 3.67
CA GLN A 37 14.70 1.73 3.60
C GLN A 37 13.24 2.04 3.30
N ALA A 38 12.62 1.27 2.39
CA ALA A 38 11.19 1.40 2.09
C ALA A 38 10.34 1.06 3.32
N GLU A 39 10.67 -0.03 4.01
CA GLU A 39 9.96 -0.48 5.22
C GLU A 39 9.97 0.58 6.31
N LYS A 40 11.13 1.17 6.60
CA LYS A 40 11.25 2.24 7.60
C LYS A 40 10.30 3.40 7.32
N ILE A 41 10.22 3.83 6.06
CA ILE A 41 9.31 4.92 5.66
C ILE A 41 7.85 4.50 5.76
N TYR A 42 7.50 3.28 5.33
CA TYR A 42 6.13 2.79 5.50
C TYR A 42 5.74 2.70 6.98
N GLN A 43 6.64 2.27 7.87
CA GLN A 43 6.41 2.26 9.31
C GLN A 43 6.19 3.68 9.85
N GLU A 44 7.01 4.67 9.46
CA GLU A 44 6.83 6.07 9.84
C GLU A 44 5.47 6.63 9.37
N VAL A 45 5.06 6.30 8.14
CA VAL A 45 3.75 6.69 7.61
C VAL A 45 2.62 6.03 8.42
N LEU A 46 2.72 4.74 8.71
CA LEU A 46 1.69 3.99 9.44
C LEU A 46 1.64 4.34 10.93
N GLN A 47 2.73 4.83 11.53
CA GLN A 47 2.68 5.39 12.88
C GLN A 47 1.84 6.67 12.93
N LYS A 48 1.94 7.52 11.90
CA LYS A 48 1.19 8.79 11.83
C LYS A 48 -0.23 8.61 11.27
N TYR A 49 -0.40 7.68 10.33
CA TYR A 49 -1.66 7.38 9.64
C TYR A 49 -1.91 5.86 9.66
N PRO A 50 -2.36 5.29 10.80
CA PRO A 50 -2.46 3.84 10.98
C PRO A 50 -3.37 3.12 9.97
N ASP A 51 -4.37 3.83 9.47
CA ASP A 51 -5.39 3.31 8.55
C ASP A 51 -5.14 3.71 7.08
N GLN A 52 -3.95 4.21 6.73
CA GLN A 52 -3.68 4.67 5.38
C GLN A 52 -3.64 3.47 4.40
N PRO A 53 -4.61 3.34 3.48
CA PRO A 53 -4.82 2.09 2.73
C PRO A 53 -3.68 1.78 1.76
N LEU A 54 -3.07 2.78 1.13
CA LEU A 54 -1.97 2.61 0.20
C LEU A 54 -0.66 2.22 0.91
N ALA A 55 -0.40 2.80 2.08
CA ALA A 55 0.75 2.43 2.92
C ALA A 55 0.63 0.98 3.39
N LEU A 56 -0.54 0.59 3.89
CA LEU A 56 -0.83 -0.78 4.30
C LEU A 56 -0.67 -1.77 3.12
N ASN A 57 -1.23 -1.43 1.94
CA ASN A 57 -1.06 -2.25 0.74
C ASN A 57 0.41 -2.42 0.35
N ASN A 58 1.16 -1.32 0.26
CA ASN A 58 2.55 -1.36 -0.19
C ASN A 58 3.48 -2.01 0.84
N MET A 59 3.16 -1.97 2.14
CA MET A 59 3.82 -2.78 3.16
C MET A 59 3.57 -4.28 2.92
N GLY A 60 2.33 -4.67 2.57
CA GLY A 60 2.02 -6.04 2.16
C GLY A 60 2.86 -6.50 0.96
N ALA A 61 2.99 -5.65 -0.07
CA ALA A 61 3.83 -5.93 -1.22
C ALA A 61 5.33 -6.09 -0.87
N LEU A 62 5.83 -5.25 0.04
CA LEU A 62 7.20 -5.35 0.57
C LEU A 62 7.42 -6.69 1.29
N LEU A 63 6.47 -7.11 2.14
CA LEU A 63 6.56 -8.37 2.88
C LEU A 63 6.51 -9.58 1.95
N VAL A 64 5.75 -9.52 0.85
CA VAL A 64 5.84 -10.56 -0.18
C VAL A 64 7.21 -10.62 -0.85
N LYS A 65 7.85 -9.48 -1.14
CA LYS A 65 9.25 -9.49 -1.62
C LYS A 65 10.21 -10.11 -0.59
N LYS A 66 9.88 -10.02 0.71
CA LYS A 66 10.60 -10.70 1.80
C LYS A 66 10.16 -12.15 2.03
N LYS A 67 9.20 -12.66 1.24
CA LYS A 67 8.55 -13.98 1.38
C LYS A 67 7.83 -14.20 2.73
N ASP A 68 7.48 -13.12 3.42
CA ASP A 68 6.65 -13.16 4.62
C ASP A 68 5.17 -12.99 4.23
N TYR A 69 4.61 -14.03 3.63
CA TYR A 69 3.23 -14.01 3.12
C TYR A 69 2.19 -13.88 4.24
N GLN A 70 2.48 -14.41 5.44
CA GLN A 70 1.58 -14.35 6.58
C GLN A 70 1.41 -12.92 7.08
N GLN A 71 2.52 -12.20 7.24
CA GLN A 71 2.47 -10.81 7.65
C GLN A 71 1.93 -9.93 6.52
N ALA A 72 2.25 -10.23 5.25
CA ALA A 72 1.71 -9.53 4.10
C ALA A 72 0.17 -9.57 4.06
N LEU A 73 -0.41 -10.76 4.24
CA LEU A 73 -1.87 -10.94 4.29
C LEU A 73 -2.50 -10.08 5.38
N SER A 74 -1.89 -10.04 6.57
CA SER A 74 -2.38 -9.25 7.70
C SER A 74 -2.44 -7.75 7.40
N TYR A 75 -1.48 -7.21 6.64
CA TYR A 75 -1.50 -5.80 6.22
C TYR A 75 -2.54 -5.53 5.13
N LEU A 76 -2.67 -6.43 4.15
CA LEU A 76 -3.66 -6.31 3.07
C LEU A 76 -5.10 -6.37 3.60
N GLU A 77 -5.38 -7.25 4.56
CA GLU A 77 -6.70 -7.36 5.20
C GLU A 77 -7.07 -6.10 6.00
N LYS A 78 -6.09 -5.42 6.61
CA LYS A 78 -6.30 -4.11 7.24
C LYS A 78 -6.56 -3.00 6.21
N ALA A 79 -5.90 -3.06 5.05
CA ALA A 79 -6.03 -2.06 4.00
C ALA A 79 -7.39 -2.11 3.29
N LEU A 80 -7.90 -3.31 3.03
CA LEU A 80 -9.08 -3.55 2.20
C LEU A 80 -10.34 -2.74 2.59
N PRO A 81 -10.77 -2.69 3.87
CA PRO A 81 -11.96 -1.92 4.26
C PRO A 81 -11.74 -0.40 4.22
N LYS A 82 -10.49 0.07 4.15
CA LYS A 82 -10.12 1.50 4.16
C LYS A 82 -9.91 2.06 2.75
N ALA A 83 -9.91 1.20 1.73
CA ALA A 83 -9.47 1.55 0.39
C ALA A 83 -10.60 1.99 -0.58
N ALA A 84 -11.87 1.82 -0.20
CA ALA A 84 -13.00 2.16 -1.07
C ALA A 84 -12.95 3.64 -1.48
N GLY A 85 -12.98 3.91 -2.79
CA GLY A 85 -12.89 5.26 -3.33
C GLY A 85 -11.49 5.89 -3.27
N TYR A 86 -10.49 5.22 -2.70
CA TYR A 86 -9.11 5.70 -2.69
C TYR A 86 -8.49 5.48 -4.08
N GLN A 87 -8.14 6.57 -4.77
CA GLN A 87 -7.63 6.51 -6.14
C GLN A 87 -6.11 6.35 -6.18
N VAL A 88 -5.62 5.51 -7.08
CA VAL A 88 -4.19 5.27 -7.30
C VAL A 88 -3.80 5.30 -8.77
N MET A 89 -2.50 5.53 -9.02
CA MET A 89 -1.91 5.24 -10.31
C MET A 89 -1.53 3.76 -10.33
N VAL A 90 -2.02 3.03 -11.33
CA VAL A 90 -1.62 1.63 -11.53
C VAL A 90 -0.33 1.60 -12.33
N ASN A 91 0.79 1.83 -11.65
CA ASN A 91 2.12 1.48 -12.14
C ASN A 91 2.66 0.37 -11.22
N GLN A 92 2.31 -0.86 -11.53
CA GLN A 92 2.58 -1.97 -10.61
C GLN A 92 4.07 -2.21 -10.44
N VAL A 93 4.50 -2.44 -9.19
CA VAL A 93 5.74 -3.18 -8.94
C VAL A 93 5.45 -4.65 -9.19
N CYS A 94 5.94 -5.20 -10.29
CA CYS A 94 5.94 -6.64 -10.52
C CYS A 94 7.22 -7.24 -9.92
N ASP A 95 7.09 -8.36 -9.21
CA ASP A 95 8.25 -9.13 -8.74
C ASP A 95 8.73 -10.18 -9.77
N VAL A 96 9.84 -10.82 -9.41
CA VAL A 96 10.32 -12.03 -10.08
C VAL A 96 9.59 -13.22 -9.47
N GLU A 97 8.39 -13.48 -9.96
CA GLU A 97 7.44 -14.58 -9.66
C GLU A 97 6.02 -14.21 -10.15
N GLY A 98 5.82 -13.01 -10.73
CA GLY A 98 4.66 -12.63 -11.52
C GLY A 98 3.56 -11.88 -10.75
N ILE A 99 3.83 -11.52 -9.48
CA ILE A 99 2.83 -10.83 -8.65
C ILE A 99 3.10 -9.32 -8.65
N CYS A 100 2.08 -8.56 -9.04
CA CYS A 100 2.15 -7.12 -9.23
C CYS A 100 1.26 -6.42 -8.17
N MET A 101 1.83 -5.93 -7.04
CA MET A 101 1.02 -5.58 -5.84
C MET A 101 1.17 -4.17 -5.27
N ALA A 102 2.26 -3.47 -5.52
CA ALA A 102 2.44 -2.11 -5.00
C ALA A 102 2.04 -1.06 -6.05
N PHE A 103 1.45 0.04 -5.57
CA PHE A 103 0.96 1.13 -6.41
C PHE A 103 1.62 2.45 -5.99
N ARG A 104 1.94 3.30 -6.96
CA ARG A 104 2.45 4.64 -6.67
C ARG A 104 1.27 5.58 -6.38
N PRO A 105 1.42 6.50 -5.41
CA PRO A 105 0.45 7.58 -5.19
C PRO A 105 0.28 8.45 -6.45
N LEU A 106 -0.90 9.09 -6.56
CA LEU A 106 -1.17 10.07 -7.62
C LEU A 106 -0.30 11.31 -7.48
N ASP A 107 0.39 11.70 -8.56
CA ASP A 107 0.97 13.02 -8.75
C ASP A 107 0.18 13.79 -9.81
N ALA A 108 -1.04 14.20 -9.47
CA ALA A 108 -1.92 15.15 -10.19
C ALA A 108 -2.25 14.92 -11.69
N VAL A 109 -1.55 14.05 -12.43
CA VAL A 109 -1.65 13.98 -13.90
C VAL A 109 -2.16 12.63 -14.40
N TYR A 110 -1.97 11.52 -13.66
CA TYR A 110 -2.49 10.21 -14.07
C TYR A 110 -2.97 9.34 -12.89
N GLY A 111 -4.13 8.70 -13.06
CA GLY A 111 -4.67 7.63 -12.22
C GLY A 111 -6.18 7.75 -11.98
N ASN A 112 -6.89 6.65 -12.23
CA ASN A 112 -8.36 6.58 -12.27
C ASN A 112 -8.91 5.24 -11.75
N GLN A 113 -8.10 4.51 -10.97
CA GLN A 113 -8.47 3.19 -10.47
C GLN A 113 -8.69 3.22 -8.97
N ASP A 114 -9.80 2.61 -8.55
CA ASP A 114 -10.09 2.36 -7.14
C ASP A 114 -9.10 1.33 -6.59
N LEU A 115 -8.50 1.63 -5.44
CA LEU A 115 -7.54 0.78 -4.78
C LEU A 115 -8.18 -0.48 -4.18
N GLN A 116 -9.45 -0.46 -3.78
CA GLN A 116 -10.07 -1.59 -3.10
C GLN A 116 -10.11 -2.88 -3.94
N PRO A 117 -10.58 -2.88 -5.21
CA PRO A 117 -10.53 -4.07 -6.05
C PRO A 117 -9.11 -4.61 -6.26
N LEU A 118 -8.12 -3.71 -6.30
CA LEU A 118 -6.71 -4.08 -6.46
C LEU A 118 -6.16 -4.75 -5.20
N ILE A 119 -6.49 -4.25 -4.01
CA ILE A 119 -6.14 -4.92 -2.74
C ILE A 119 -6.82 -6.27 -2.64
N LYS A 120 -8.09 -6.40 -3.06
CA LYS A 120 -8.78 -7.69 -3.08
C LYS A 120 -8.02 -8.72 -3.92
N LEU A 121 -7.59 -8.33 -5.11
CA LEU A 121 -6.75 -9.19 -5.96
C LEU A 121 -5.44 -9.56 -5.25
N ASN A 122 -4.76 -8.61 -4.61
CA ASN A 122 -3.52 -8.88 -3.86
C ASN A 122 -3.75 -9.87 -2.71
N VAL A 123 -4.85 -9.75 -1.96
CA VAL A 123 -5.23 -10.70 -0.90
C VAL A 123 -5.37 -12.12 -1.46
N ASP A 124 -6.08 -12.27 -2.58
CA ASP A 124 -6.31 -13.58 -3.20
C ASP A 124 -5.00 -14.21 -3.70
N LEU A 125 -4.11 -13.40 -4.28
CA LEU A 125 -2.78 -13.84 -4.73
C LEU A 125 -1.89 -14.30 -3.55
N VAL A 126 -1.88 -13.54 -2.44
CA VAL A 126 -1.08 -13.91 -1.25
C VAL A 126 -1.63 -15.17 -0.58
N ARG A 127 -2.96 -15.33 -0.51
CA ARG A 127 -3.58 -16.57 0.00
C ARG A 127 -3.17 -17.78 -0.84
N ALA A 128 -3.21 -17.66 -2.17
CA ALA A 128 -2.78 -18.75 -3.04
C ALA A 128 -1.31 -19.16 -2.79
N LYS A 129 -0.41 -18.18 -2.57
CA LYS A 129 1.00 -18.45 -2.21
C LYS A 129 1.13 -19.16 -0.86
N LEU A 130 0.42 -18.70 0.17
CA LEU A 130 0.42 -19.34 1.49
C LEU A 130 -0.03 -20.80 1.45
N GLU A 131 -1.08 -21.11 0.68
CA GLU A 131 -1.55 -22.49 0.53
C GLU A 131 -0.54 -23.37 -0.23
N ALA A 132 0.10 -22.83 -1.28
CA ALA A 132 1.15 -23.53 -1.99
C ALA A 132 2.36 -23.87 -1.09
N GLU A 133 2.76 -22.98 -0.18
CA GLU A 133 3.85 -23.23 0.77
C GLU A 133 3.51 -24.30 1.82
N LYS A 134 2.23 -24.40 2.22
CA LYS A 134 1.77 -25.44 3.16
C LYS A 134 1.79 -26.83 2.53
N GLY A 135 1.42 -26.93 1.25
CA GLY A 135 1.41 -28.20 0.52
C GLY A 135 2.79 -28.68 0.05
N ALA A 136 3.82 -27.83 0.12
CA ALA A 136 5.21 -28.16 -0.21
C ALA A 136 6.02 -28.70 0.97
N LYS A 137 5.43 -28.77 2.17
CA LYS A 137 6.02 -29.34 3.39
C LYS A 137 5.44 -30.72 3.67
#